data_AF-A0A917Y965-F1
#
_entry.id   AF-A0A917Y965-F1
#
_cell.length_a   1.000
_cell.length_b   1.000
_cell.length_c   1.000
_cell.angle_alpha   90.00
_cell.angle_beta   90.00
_cell.angle_gamma   90.00
#
_symmetry.space_group_name_H-M   'P 1'
#
loop_
_entity.id
_entity.type
_entity.pdbx_description
1 polymer ?
#
loop_
_entity_poly.entity_id
_entity_poly.type
_entity_poly.pdbx_seq_one_letter_code
_entity_poly.pdbx_strand_id
1 'polypeptide(L)'
;MDEESKQVASLPIDTAKFTGIICAVPPTPRIANRETGQLRVDRDTGKTMYQVGLCLMSGASADVVTVNVPGEPSGVQLGMPVAVRDLVATPWENDGRHGVAFRAAEIRPLSAPAPAGKGAAQ
;
A
#
# COMPACT_ATOMS: atom_id res chain seq x y z
N MET A 1 -29.91 6.85 -21.42
CA MET A 1 -29.45 5.52 -20.99
C MET A 1 -28.45 5.78 -19.89
N ASP A 2 -29.00 5.94 -18.69
CA ASP A 2 -28.28 6.22 -17.48
C ASP A 2 -27.31 5.06 -17.25
N GLU A 3 -26.02 5.36 -17.39
CA GLU A 3 -24.93 4.46 -17.07
C GLU A 3 -25.04 4.20 -15.58
N GLU A 4 -25.77 3.13 -15.24
CA GLU A 4 -25.98 2.65 -13.88
C GLU A 4 -24.62 2.69 -13.20
N SER A 5 -24.51 3.58 -12.21
CA SER A 5 -23.27 3.86 -11.52
C SER A 5 -22.87 2.58 -10.81
N LYS A 6 -22.11 1.71 -11.51
CA LYS A 6 -21.73 0.39 -11.03
C LYS A 6 -20.94 0.62 -9.75
N GLN A 7 -21.62 0.52 -8.62
CA GLN A 7 -21.05 0.80 -7.32
C GLN A 7 -19.98 -0.26 -7.12
N VAL A 8 -18.74 0.14 -7.31
CA VAL A 8 -17.62 -0.79 -7.25
C VAL A 8 -17.48 -1.21 -5.79
N ALA A 9 -17.75 -2.48 -5.51
CA ALA A 9 -17.72 -3.00 -4.15
C ALA A 9 -16.35 -2.71 -3.52
N SER A 10 -16.37 -1.99 -2.40
CA SER A 10 -15.21 -1.73 -1.56
C SER A 10 -15.24 -2.75 -0.43
N LEU A 11 -14.29 -3.69 -0.44
CA LEU A 11 -14.26 -4.83 0.48
C LEU A 11 -13.22 -4.55 1.58
N PRO A 12 -13.63 -4.26 2.82
CA PRO A 12 -12.70 -4.15 3.94
C PRO A 12 -12.00 -5.48 4.17
N ILE A 13 -10.69 -5.44 4.36
CA ILE A 13 -9.86 -6.61 4.65
C ILE A 13 -9.47 -6.58 6.13
N ASP A 14 -9.86 -7.62 6.87
CA ASP A 14 -9.44 -7.81 8.25
C ASP A 14 -7.96 -8.22 8.29
N THR A 15 -7.09 -7.23 8.52
CA THR A 15 -5.64 -7.43 8.55
C THR A 15 -5.18 -8.26 9.74
N ALA A 16 -6.02 -8.45 10.77
CA ALA A 16 -5.70 -9.31 11.92
C ALA A 16 -5.76 -10.81 11.58
N LYS A 17 -6.30 -11.18 10.41
CA LYS A 17 -6.33 -12.57 9.94
C LYS A 17 -5.02 -13.03 9.31
N PHE A 18 -4.14 -12.10 8.95
CA PHE A 18 -2.81 -12.43 8.45
C PHE A 18 -1.89 -12.80 9.61
N THR A 19 -1.11 -13.86 9.45
CA THR A 19 -0.07 -14.26 10.42
C THR A 19 1.12 -13.30 10.40
N GLY A 20 1.31 -12.56 9.30
CA GLY A 20 2.31 -11.51 9.17
C GLY A 20 2.10 -10.68 7.90
N ILE A 21 2.52 -9.41 7.97
CA ILE A 21 2.58 -8.53 6.80
C ILE A 21 3.98 -7.93 6.74
N ILE A 22 4.68 -8.17 5.63
CA ILE A 22 6.05 -7.69 5.40
C ILE A 22 6.07 -6.74 4.20
N CYS A 23 6.83 -5.65 4.28
CA CYS A 23 7.14 -4.83 3.12
C CYS A 23 8.07 -5.57 2.16
N ALA A 24 7.53 -6.00 1.02
CA ALA A 24 8.26 -6.70 -0.05
C ALA A 24 8.81 -5.75 -1.12
N VAL A 25 8.20 -4.58 -1.30
CA VAL A 25 8.71 -3.50 -2.16
C VAL A 25 8.55 -2.17 -1.42
N PRO A 26 9.64 -1.41 -1.21
CA PRO A 26 9.60 -0.14 -0.47
C PRO A 26 8.60 0.87 -1.07
N PRO A 27 8.16 1.85 -0.27
CA PRO A 27 7.30 2.90 -0.76
C PRO A 27 7.91 3.66 -1.94
N THR A 28 7.14 3.82 -3.00
CA THR A 28 7.52 4.65 -4.15
C THR A 28 6.38 5.62 -4.49
N PRO A 29 6.66 6.90 -4.79
CA PRO A 29 5.63 7.83 -5.21
C PRO A 29 5.09 7.39 -6.57
N ARG A 30 3.76 7.39 -6.72
CA ARG A 30 3.13 7.02 -7.98
C ARG A 30 3.22 8.18 -8.95
N ILE A 31 3.70 7.89 -10.15
CA ILE A 31 3.77 8.87 -11.23
C ILE A 31 2.45 8.82 -12.01
N ALA A 32 1.80 9.97 -12.17
CA ALA A 32 0.60 10.14 -12.98
C ALA A 32 0.94 10.35 -14.46
N ASN A 33 1.98 11.13 -14.75
CA ASN A 33 2.51 11.33 -16.10
C ASN A 33 4.03 11.09 -16.09
N ARG A 34 4.48 10.09 -16.85
CA ARG A 34 5.89 9.68 -16.91
C ARG A 34 6.78 10.67 -17.66
N GLU A 35 6.24 11.44 -18.60
CA GLU A 35 6.99 12.41 -19.39
C GLU A 35 7.33 13.65 -18.56
N THR A 36 6.37 14.13 -17.76
CA THR A 36 6.54 15.34 -16.94
C THR A 36 7.03 15.04 -15.52
N GLY A 37 7.01 13.77 -15.10
CA GLY A 37 7.29 13.37 -13.72
C GLY A 37 6.18 13.76 -12.73
N GLN A 38 5.03 14.24 -13.21
CA GLN A 38 3.93 14.66 -12.34
C GLN A 38 3.48 13.49 -11.46
N LEU A 39 3.48 13.71 -10.15
CA LEU A 39 3.05 12.73 -9.17
C LEU A 39 1.52 12.62 -9.13
N ARG A 40 1.03 11.42 -8.86
CA ARG A 40 -0.38 11.17 -8.59
C ARG A 40 -0.72 11.73 -7.22
N VAL A 41 -1.75 12.56 -7.19
CA VAL A 41 -2.31 13.12 -5.95
C VAL A 41 -3.59 12.38 -5.63
N ASP A 42 -3.73 12.03 -4.36
CA ASP A 42 -4.96 11.50 -3.79
C ASP A 42 -6.01 12.62 -3.68
N ARG A 43 -7.18 12.41 -4.27
CA ARG A 43 -8.21 13.46 -4.35
C ARG A 43 -8.82 13.80 -3.00
N ASP A 44 -8.89 12.82 -2.09
CA ASP A 44 -9.54 12.99 -0.79
C ASP A 44 -8.64 13.76 0.19
N THR A 45 -7.34 13.45 0.18
CA THR A 45 -6.38 13.98 1.16
C THR A 45 -5.48 15.09 0.61
N GLY A 46 -5.42 15.26 -0.71
CA GLY A 46 -4.49 16.18 -1.37
C GLY A 46 -3.01 15.75 -1.29
N LYS A 47 -2.71 14.58 -0.72
CA LYS A 47 -1.34 14.07 -0.57
C LYS A 47 -0.89 13.32 -1.82
N THR A 48 0.43 13.28 -2.04
CA THR A 48 1.01 12.36 -3.02
C THR A 48 0.62 10.91 -2.71
N MET A 49 0.22 10.17 -3.72
CA MET A 49 -0.12 8.76 -3.62
C MET A 49 1.14 7.92 -3.74
N TYR A 50 1.42 7.09 -2.73
CA TYR A 50 2.51 6.11 -2.77
C TYR A 50 1.96 4.72 -3.07
N GLN A 51 2.83 3.85 -3.58
CA GLN A 51 2.59 2.41 -3.68
C GLN A 51 3.63 1.64 -2.89
N VAL A 52 3.20 0.60 -2.20
CA VAL A 52 4.05 -0.31 -1.41
C VAL A 52 3.69 -1.74 -1.79
N GLY A 53 4.70 -2.59 -2.01
CA GLY A 53 4.47 -4.02 -2.18
C GLY A 53 4.42 -4.69 -0.82
N LEU A 54 3.31 -5.33 -0.48
CA LEU A 54 3.12 -6.03 0.79
C LEU A 54 2.99 -7.53 0.54
N CYS A 55 3.79 -8.32 1.26
CA CYS A 55 3.60 -9.76 1.37
C CYS A 55 2.62 -10.04 2.51
N LEU A 56 1.44 -10.57 2.18
CA LEU A 56 0.37 -10.92 3.10
C LEU A 56 0.46 -12.43 3.37
N MET A 57 0.77 -12.83 4.60
CA MET A 57 0.93 -14.23 4.98
C MET A 57 -0.31 -14.72 5.72
N SER A 58 -0.83 -15.88 5.33
CA SER A 58 -1.97 -16.53 5.98
C SER A 58 -1.71 -18.04 6.09
N GLY A 59 -1.29 -18.48 7.27
CA GLY A 59 -0.91 -19.88 7.50
C GLY A 59 0.30 -20.27 6.66
N ALA A 60 0.11 -21.22 5.73
CA ALA A 60 1.15 -21.71 4.82
C ALA A 60 1.18 -20.99 3.45
N SER A 61 0.31 -19.99 3.25
CA SER A 61 0.21 -19.24 1.99
C SER A 61 0.70 -17.81 2.16
N ALA A 62 1.25 -17.24 1.10
CA ALA A 62 1.65 -15.84 1.06
C ALA A 62 1.43 -15.25 -0.34
N ASP A 63 0.86 -14.05 -0.38
CA ASP A 63 0.58 -13.31 -1.62
C ASP A 63 1.21 -11.92 -1.55
N VAL A 64 1.85 -11.49 -2.65
CA VAL A 64 2.40 -10.14 -2.75
C VAL A 64 1.43 -9.25 -3.51
N VAL A 65 0.94 -8.20 -2.87
CA VAL A 65 0.02 -7.22 -3.45
C VAL A 65 0.63 -5.82 -3.46
N THR A 66 0.25 -4.99 -4.44
CA THR A 66 0.62 -3.57 -4.46
C THR A 66 -0.49 -2.74 -3.83
N VAL A 67 -0.19 -2.07 -2.73
CA VAL A 67 -1.13 -1.25 -1.95
C VAL A 67 -0.86 0.23 -2.17
N ASN A 68 -1.91 0.98 -2.48
CA ASN A 68 -1.86 2.44 -2.57
C ASN A 68 -2.12 3.08 -1.20
N VAL A 69 -1.35 4.11 -0.83
CA VAL A 69 -1.44 4.78 0.47
C VAL A 69 -1.15 6.28 0.35
N PRO A 70 -2.04 7.16 0.86
CA PRO A 70 -1.87 8.61 0.73
C PRO A 70 -0.82 9.15 1.70
N GLY A 71 0.16 9.86 1.16
CA GLY A 71 1.34 10.29 1.90
C GLY A 71 2.40 9.19 2.00
N GLU A 72 3.62 9.58 2.32
CA GLU A 72 4.75 8.66 2.45
C GLU A 72 4.64 7.80 3.72
N PRO A 73 4.71 6.46 3.63
CA PRO A 73 4.84 5.55 4.76
C PRO A 73 6.23 5.67 5.41
N SER A 74 6.42 6.69 6.24
CA SER A 74 7.73 6.97 6.85
C SER A 74 8.25 5.78 7.66
N GLY A 75 9.54 5.45 7.47
CA GLY A 75 10.21 4.36 8.18
C GLY A 75 9.89 2.95 7.67
N VAL A 76 9.04 2.79 6.66
CA VAL A 76 8.78 1.50 6.02
C VAL A 76 9.91 1.15 5.03
N GLN A 77 10.58 0.02 5.26
CA GLN A 77 11.70 -0.44 4.45
C GLN A 77 11.50 -1.90 4.02
N LEU A 78 12.23 -2.33 2.99
CA LEU A 78 12.24 -3.72 2.52
C LEU A 78 12.51 -4.70 3.68
N GLY A 79 11.73 -5.78 3.74
CA GLY A 79 11.86 -6.83 4.74
C GLY A 79 11.27 -6.50 6.11
N MET A 80 10.78 -5.28 6.32
CA MET A 80 10.26 -4.86 7.61
C MET A 80 8.82 -5.35 7.84
N PRO A 81 8.49 -5.88 9.03
CA PRO A 81 7.11 -6.12 9.43
C PRO A 81 6.34 -4.82 9.60
N VAL A 82 5.12 -4.77 9.07
CA VAL A 82 4.28 -3.57 9.06
C VAL A 82 2.89 -3.82 9.62
N ALA A 83 2.31 -2.79 10.24
CA ALA A 83 0.87 -2.69 10.47
C ALA A 83 0.24 -1.94 9.30
N VAL A 84 -0.92 -2.41 8.86
CA VAL A 84 -1.73 -1.80 7.79
C VAL A 84 -3.08 -1.42 8.37
N ARG A 85 -3.49 -0.16 8.17
CA ARG A 85 -4.76 0.37 8.65
C ARG A 85 -5.73 0.59 7.49
N ASP A 86 -6.98 0.20 7.70
CA ASP A 86 -8.09 0.40 6.76
C ASP A 86 -7.79 -0.15 5.36
N LEU A 87 -7.27 -1.39 5.29
CA LEU A 87 -7.00 -2.06 4.02
C LEU A 87 -8.32 -2.40 3.34
N VAL A 88 -8.44 -2.00 2.09
CA VAL A 88 -9.60 -2.21 1.24
C VAL A 88 -9.15 -2.83 -0.08
N ALA A 89 -9.92 -3.82 -0.53
CA ALA A 89 -9.83 -4.38 -1.87
C ALA A 89 -11.01 -3.88 -2.73
N THR A 90 -10.72 -3.47 -3.95
CA THR A 90 -11.72 -2.99 -4.90
C THR A 90 -11.53 -3.73 -6.23
N PRO A 91 -12.40 -4.71 -6.55
CA PRO A 91 -12.41 -5.33 -7.86
C PRO A 91 -12.69 -4.28 -8.94
N TRP A 92 -12.02 -4.36 -10.07
CA TRP A 92 -12.27 -3.44 -11.18
C TRP A 92 -12.24 -4.18 -12.50
N GLU A 93 -12.92 -3.60 -13.48
CA GLU A 93 -12.91 -4.01 -14.87
C GLU A 93 -12.90 -2.75 -15.74
N ASN A 94 -12.00 -2.70 -16.72
CA ASN A 94 -11.93 -1.62 -17.69
C ASN A 94 -11.36 -2.15 -19.01
N ASP A 95 -12.05 -1.89 -20.13
CA ASP A 95 -11.61 -2.28 -21.48
C ASP A 95 -11.18 -3.75 -21.59
N GLY A 96 -11.96 -4.67 -21.01
CA GLY A 96 -11.69 -6.11 -21.00
C GLY A 96 -10.55 -6.55 -20.07
N ARG A 97 -9.89 -5.62 -19.37
CA ARG A 97 -8.96 -5.91 -18.28
C ARG A 97 -9.72 -5.94 -16.97
N HIS A 98 -9.30 -6.80 -16.06
CA HIS A 98 -9.86 -6.86 -14.72
C HIS A 98 -8.76 -7.08 -13.70
N GLY A 99 -9.08 -6.81 -12.43
CA GLY A 99 -8.17 -7.07 -11.33
C GLY A 99 -8.75 -6.60 -10.00
N VAL A 100 -7.88 -6.52 -9.00
CA VAL A 100 -8.20 -5.99 -7.68
C VAL A 100 -7.21 -4.87 -7.36
N ALA A 101 -7.73 -3.70 -7.01
CA ALA A 101 -6.94 -2.61 -6.48
C ALA A 101 -6.94 -2.69 -4.96
N PHE A 102 -5.77 -2.50 -4.35
CA PHE A 102 -5.64 -2.42 -2.89
C PHE A 102 -5.30 -0.98 -2.48
N ARG A 103 -5.99 -0.48 -1.46
CA ARG A 103 -5.74 0.82 -0.83
C ARG A 103 -5.76 0.66 0.69
N ALA A 104 -4.86 1.35 1.37
CA ALA A 104 -4.84 1.46 2.83
C ALA A 104 -4.82 2.94 3.23
N ALA A 105 -5.33 3.24 4.42
CA ALA A 105 -5.22 4.59 4.97
C ALA A 105 -3.81 4.87 5.52
N GLU A 106 -3.13 3.84 6.03
CA GLU A 106 -1.79 3.95 6.60
C GLU A 106 -1.04 2.62 6.51
N ILE A 107 0.28 2.70 6.32
CA ILE A 107 1.21 1.59 6.50
C ILE A 107 2.32 2.09 7.41
N ARG A 108 2.57 1.40 8.53
CA ARG A 108 3.59 1.80 9.51
C ARG A 108 4.44 0.61 9.92
N PRO A 109 5.72 0.82 10.25
CA PRO A 109 6.57 -0.26 10.74
C PRO A 109 6.11 -0.75 12.13
N LEU A 110 6.19 -2.07 12.38
CA LEU A 110 5.85 -2.65 13.69
C LEU A 110 6.95 -2.45 14.74
N SER A 111 8.18 -2.16 14.30
CA SER A 111 9.28 -1.78 15.18
C SER A 111 9.88 -0.47 14.66
N ALA A 112 10.23 0.44 15.57
CA ALA A 112 10.97 1.63 15.19
C ALA A 112 12.32 1.21 14.59
N PRO A 113 12.81 1.84 13.52
CA PRO A 113 14.18 1.63 13.09
C PRO A 113 15.10 1.94 14.29
N ALA A 114 15.97 0.99 14.65
CA ALA A 114 16.93 1.21 15.71
C ALA A 114 17.70 2.50 15.37
N PRO A 115 17.87 3.45 16.32
CA PRO A 115 18.67 4.63 16.06
C PRO A 115 20.05 4.14 15.62
N ALA A 116 20.51 4.61 14.45
CA ALA A 116 21.84 4.31 13.95
C ALA A 116 22.83 4.71 15.05
N GLY A 117 23.35 3.72 15.78
CA GLY A 117 24.30 3.94 16.84
C GLY A 117 25.48 4.69 16.25
N LYS A 118 25.74 5.91 16.73
CA LYS A 118 27.03 6.56 16.50
C LYS A 118 28.06 5.61 17.08
N GLY A 119 28.74 4.87 16.20
CA GLY A 119 29.89 4.07 16.58
C GLY A 119 30.87 4.99 17.30
N ALA A 120 31.01 4.78 18.61
CA ALA A 120 32.09 5.37 19.37
C ALA A 120 33.39 4.82 18.78
N ALA A 121 34.18 5.70 18.18
CA ALA A 121 35.57 5.43 17.92
C ALA A 121 36.26 5.30 19.29
N GLN A 122 36.88 4.15 19.52
CA GLN A 122 37.83 3.91 20.60
C GLN A 122 39.20 3.70 19.99
#